data_AF-A0A2M8Q884-F1
#
_entry.id   AF-A0A2M8Q884-F1
#
_cell.length_a   1.000
_cell.length_b   1.000
_cell.length_c   1.000
_cell.angle_alpha   90.00
_cell.angle_beta   90.00
_cell.angle_gamma   90.00
#
_symmetry.space_group_name_H-M   'P 1'
#
loop_
_entity.id
_entity.type
_entity.pdbx_description
1 polymer ?
#
loop_
_entity_poly.entity_id
_entity_poly.type
_entity_poly.pdbx_seq_one_letter_code
_entity_poly.pdbx_strand_id
1 'polypeptide(L)'
;MAETRTIYAGRRRLRALERGWTAGERLLNRLAGWQASNPFYHLGTLAIFLLFVLIGTGIYLTIFYRPGSDRAYGSVVALSATWPGSLMRSIHRYAADALILVTEWNEFKQLDMERIKSLMRQPILI
;
A
#
# COMPACT_ATOMS: atom_id res chain seq x y z
N MET A 1 -15.05 -47.81 -13.40
CA MET A 1 -13.89 -47.14 -12.78
C MET A 1 -12.64 -47.30 -13.66
N ALA A 2 -12.56 -46.67 -14.84
CA ALA A 2 -11.42 -46.89 -15.75
C ALA A 2 -11.16 -45.73 -16.74
N GLU A 3 -11.33 -44.46 -16.34
CA GLU A 3 -11.29 -43.35 -17.30
C GLU A 3 -10.47 -42.13 -16.85
N THR A 4 -9.44 -42.34 -16.02
CA THR A 4 -8.58 -41.24 -15.53
C THR A 4 -7.09 -41.42 -15.86
N ARG A 5 -6.71 -42.48 -16.59
CA ARG A 5 -5.29 -42.84 -16.80
C ARG A 5 -4.66 -42.36 -18.11
N THR A 6 -5.41 -41.75 -19.05
CA THR A 6 -4.89 -41.47 -20.40
C THR A 6 -4.32 -40.06 -20.61
N ILE A 7 -4.57 -39.08 -19.72
CA ILE A 7 -4.12 -37.69 -19.93
C ILE A 7 -2.62 -37.47 -19.66
N TYR A 8 -1.95 -38.36 -18.93
CA TYR A 8 -0.57 -38.14 -18.45
C TYR A 8 0.56 -38.73 -19.32
N ALA A 9 0.26 -39.54 -20.33
CA ALA A 9 1.26 -40.34 -21.04
C ALA A 9 2.00 -39.58 -22.19
N GLY A 10 1.41 -38.52 -22.75
CA GLY A 10 1.88 -37.91 -24.01
C GLY A 10 2.78 -36.68 -23.89
N ARG A 11 3.52 -36.47 -22.79
CA ARG A 11 4.04 -35.13 -22.45
C ARG A 11 5.52 -35.07 -22.07
N ARG A 12 6.40 -35.91 -22.61
CA ARG A 12 7.85 -35.77 -22.34
C ARG A 12 8.39 -34.39 -22.78
N ARG A 13 7.91 -33.90 -23.94
CA ARG A 13 8.21 -32.54 -24.43
C ARG A 13 7.55 -31.45 -23.60
N LEU A 14 6.31 -31.66 -23.16
CA LEU A 14 5.59 -30.69 -22.33
C LEU A 14 6.18 -30.57 -20.92
N ARG A 15 6.66 -31.67 -20.32
CA ARG A 15 7.43 -31.63 -19.06
C ARG A 15 8.81 -31.00 -19.21
N ALA A 16 9.44 -31.13 -20.39
CA ALA A 16 10.70 -30.46 -20.69
C ALA A 16 10.49 -28.94 -20.85
N LEU A 17 9.40 -28.55 -21.50
CA LEU A 17 8.97 -27.16 -21.61
C LEU A 17 8.58 -26.56 -20.25
N GLU A 18 7.84 -27.29 -19.40
CA GLU A 18 7.54 -26.86 -18.03
C GLU A 18 8.81 -26.67 -17.22
N ARG A 19 9.77 -27.60 -17.28
CA ARG A 19 11.05 -27.44 -16.59
C ARG A 19 11.86 -26.26 -17.11
N GLY A 20 11.87 -26.04 -18.43
CA GLY A 20 12.49 -24.88 -19.05
C GLY A 20 11.83 -23.58 -18.64
N TRP A 21 10.49 -23.56 -18.60
CA TRP A 21 9.68 -22.43 -18.14
C TRP A 21 9.95 -22.11 -16.67
N THR A 22 9.89 -23.10 -15.77
CA THR A 22 10.16 -22.90 -14.35
C THR A 22 11.63 -22.56 -14.07
N ALA A 23 12.57 -22.98 -14.91
CA ALA A 23 13.97 -22.56 -14.83
C ALA A 23 14.14 -21.11 -15.29
N GLY A 24 13.44 -20.71 -16.36
CA GLY A 24 13.35 -19.33 -16.83
C GLY A 24 12.71 -18.41 -15.80
N GLU A 25 11.58 -18.79 -15.22
CA GLU A 25 10.93 -18.06 -14.11
C GLU A 25 11.85 -17.92 -12.91
N ARG A 26 12.60 -18.97 -12.54
CA ARG A 26 13.56 -18.90 -11.43
C ARG A 26 14.74 -17.99 -11.73
N LEU A 27 15.22 -17.97 -12.97
CA LEU A 27 16.31 -17.08 -13.40
C LEU A 27 15.84 -15.63 -13.49
N LEU A 28 14.65 -15.39 -14.04
CA LEU A 28 13.99 -14.08 -14.05
C LEU A 28 13.73 -13.58 -12.64
N ASN A 29 13.23 -14.42 -11.73
CA ASN A 29 13.04 -14.02 -10.33
C ASN A 29 14.36 -13.71 -9.61
N ARG A 30 15.46 -14.39 -9.98
CA ARG A 30 16.81 -14.13 -9.45
C ARG A 30 17.45 -12.86 -10.01
N LEU A 31 17.25 -12.57 -11.29
CA LEU A 31 17.89 -11.45 -11.99
C LEU A 31 17.05 -10.17 -11.97
N ALA A 32 15.75 -10.29 -12.23
CA ALA A 32 14.84 -9.15 -12.29
C ALA A 32 14.43 -8.65 -10.90
N GLY A 33 14.65 -9.44 -9.85
CA GLY A 33 14.24 -9.08 -8.49
C GLY A 33 12.77 -8.66 -8.42
N TRP A 34 11.92 -8.99 -9.40
CA TRP A 34 10.64 -8.29 -9.61
C TRP A 34 9.65 -8.54 -8.47
N GLN A 35 9.87 -9.59 -7.65
CA GLN A 35 9.13 -9.81 -6.41
C GLN A 35 9.79 -9.14 -5.18
N ALA A 36 11.11 -8.96 -5.15
CA ALA A 36 11.84 -8.36 -4.02
C ALA A 36 12.06 -6.84 -4.15
N SER A 37 12.06 -6.35 -5.38
CA SER A 37 12.20 -4.96 -5.81
C SER A 37 10.88 -4.40 -6.31
N ASN A 38 9.75 -5.00 -5.92
CA ASN A 38 8.45 -4.43 -6.20
C ASN A 38 8.26 -3.21 -5.27
N PRO A 39 8.29 -1.96 -5.79
CA PRO A 39 8.20 -0.73 -4.97
C PRO A 39 6.94 -0.72 -4.10
N PHE A 40 5.92 -1.47 -4.51
CA PHE A 40 4.66 -1.60 -3.81
C PHE A 40 4.73 -2.40 -2.50
N TYR A 41 5.85 -3.03 -2.12
CA TYR A 41 5.98 -3.67 -0.79
C TYR A 41 6.34 -2.69 0.32
N HIS A 42 6.98 -1.57 -0.01
CA HIS A 42 7.39 -0.58 0.98
C HIS A 42 6.33 0.49 1.22
N LEU A 43 5.19 0.44 0.53
CA LEU A 43 4.09 1.38 0.72
C LEU A 43 3.53 1.34 2.14
N GLY A 44 3.44 0.17 2.77
CA GLY A 44 3.04 0.07 4.18
C GLY A 44 4.02 0.78 5.11
N THR A 45 5.33 0.60 4.91
CA THR A 45 6.37 1.31 5.69
C THR A 45 6.33 2.81 5.42
N LEU A 46 6.11 3.22 4.17
CA LEU A 46 5.97 4.63 3.78
C LEU A 46 4.73 5.27 4.43
N ALA A 47 3.61 4.55 4.50
CA ALA A 47 2.41 5.02 5.18
C ALA A 47 2.67 5.27 6.68
N ILE A 48 3.34 4.34 7.36
CA ILE A 48 3.72 4.52 8.78
C ILE A 48 4.66 5.71 8.93
N PHE A 49 5.66 5.85 8.05
CA PHE A 49 6.57 7.00 8.06
C PHE A 49 5.83 8.33 7.88
N LEU A 50 4.93 8.42 6.89
CA LEU A 50 4.10 9.61 6.65
C LEU A 50 3.18 9.92 7.83
N LEU A 51 2.68 8.90 8.53
CA LEU A 51 1.92 9.07 9.76
C LEU A 51 2.76 9.72 10.86
N PHE A 52 4.02 9.31 11.06
CA PHE A 52 4.92 9.97 12.00
C PHE A 52 5.21 11.42 11.61
N VAL A 53 5.38 11.72 10.33
CA VAL A 53 5.53 13.10 9.83
C VAL A 53 4.28 13.93 10.13
N LEU A 54 3.09 13.38 9.91
CA LEU A 54 1.81 14.01 10.22
C LEU A 54 1.62 14.26 11.70
N ILE A 55 2.00 13.31 12.56
CA ILE A 55 1.95 13.47 14.01
C ILE A 55 2.88 14.60 14.46
N GLY A 56 4.15 14.57 14.02
CA GLY A 56 5.14 15.58 14.41
C GLY A 56 4.75 16.99 13.96
N THR A 57 4.36 17.13 12.70
CA THR A 57 3.88 18.42 12.17
C THR A 57 2.54 18.82 12.78
N GLY A 58 1.63 17.88 13.05
CA GLY A 58 0.35 18.13 13.69
C GLY A 58 0.49 18.66 15.11
N ILE A 59 1.40 18.08 15.91
CA ILE A 59 1.73 18.58 17.26
C ILE A 59 2.26 20.02 17.19
N TYR A 60 3.13 20.31 16.21
CA TYR A 60 3.58 21.69 16.00
C TYR A 60 2.41 22.62 15.70
N LEU A 61 1.50 22.25 14.79
CA LEU A 61 0.34 23.07 14.46
C LEU A 61 -0.60 23.26 15.66
N THR A 62 -0.84 22.24 16.48
CA THR A 62 -1.75 22.34 17.64
C THR A 62 -1.22 23.25 18.74
N ILE A 63 0.10 23.38 18.90
CA ILE A 63 0.71 24.31 19.86
C ILE A 63 0.37 25.78 19.51
N PHE A 64 0.32 26.11 18.22
CA PHE A 64 0.09 27.50 17.77
C PHE A 64 -1.36 27.77 17.33
N TYR A 65 -2.14 26.73 17.04
CA TYR A 65 -3.53 26.84 16.64
C TYR A 65 -4.45 27.19 17.82
N ARG A 66 -5.37 28.14 17.62
CA ARG A 66 -6.37 28.52 18.63
C ARG A 66 -7.78 28.13 18.17
N PRO A 67 -8.42 27.13 18.79
CA PRO A 67 -9.78 26.74 18.42
C PRO A 67 -10.81 27.82 18.82
N GLY A 68 -11.77 28.09 17.92
CA GLY A 68 -12.85 29.06 18.12
C GLY A 68 -13.37 29.60 16.79
N SER A 69 -14.68 29.83 16.66
CA SER A 69 -15.30 30.32 15.41
C SER A 69 -14.81 31.71 15.02
N ASP A 70 -14.47 32.54 16.00
CA ASP A 70 -13.97 33.90 15.88
C ASP A 70 -12.44 33.97 15.71
N ARG A 71 -11.68 32.99 16.24
CA ARG A 71 -10.21 33.06 16.36
C ARG A 71 -9.44 32.03 15.53
N ALA A 72 -10.09 30.97 15.04
CA ALA A 72 -9.43 29.88 14.32
C ALA A 72 -8.72 30.37 13.07
N TYR A 73 -9.43 31.11 12.21
CA TYR A 73 -8.86 31.63 10.96
C TYR A 73 -7.67 32.57 11.24
N GLY A 74 -7.82 33.49 12.20
CA GLY A 74 -6.75 34.41 12.60
C GLY A 74 -5.49 33.68 13.09
N SER A 75 -5.64 32.59 13.83
CA SER A 75 -4.49 31.79 14.29
C SER A 75 -3.75 31.10 13.14
N VAL A 76 -4.46 30.62 12.12
CA VAL A 76 -3.87 30.00 10.94
C VAL A 76 -3.14 31.03 10.07
N VAL A 77 -3.70 32.23 9.91
CA VAL A 77 -3.07 33.33 9.19
C VAL A 77 -1.79 33.77 9.90
N ALA A 78 -1.85 33.97 11.22
CA ALA A 78 -0.68 34.34 12.01
C ALA A 78 0.43 33.28 11.94
N LEU A 79 0.06 32.00 12.00
CA LEU A 79 1.00 30.89 11.82
C LEU A 79 1.64 30.92 10.42
N SER A 80 0.84 31.12 9.38
CA SER A 80 1.30 31.15 7.98
C SER A 80 2.09 32.39 7.61
N ALA A 81 2.03 33.46 8.42
CA ALA A 81 2.81 34.68 8.21
C ALA A 81 4.31 34.47 8.46
N THR A 82 4.68 33.42 9.20
CA THR A 82 6.07 33.04 9.44
C THR A 82 6.51 31.95 8.46
N TRP A 83 7.77 31.99 8.02
CA TRP A 83 8.31 30.96 7.12
C TRP A 83 8.23 29.53 7.72
N PRO A 84 8.51 29.28 9.03
CA PRO A 84 8.43 27.94 9.59
C PRO A 84 6.98 27.47 9.71
N GLY A 85 6.06 28.36 10.11
CA GLY A 85 4.64 28.00 10.23
C GLY A 85 4.01 27.70 8.88
N SER A 86 4.35 28.47 7.84
CA SER A 86 3.94 28.19 6.45
C SER A 86 4.52 26.87 5.92
N LEU A 87 5.80 26.61 6.20
CA LEU A 87 6.46 25.36 5.83
C LEU A 87 5.81 24.16 6.52
N MET A 88 5.62 24.21 7.85
CA MET A 88 5.01 23.12 8.62
C MET A 88 3.57 22.85 8.16
N ARG A 89 2.78 23.89 7.86
CA ARG A 89 1.44 23.72 7.25
C ARG A 89 1.50 23.02 5.90
N SER A 90 2.45 23.42 5.05
CA SER A 90 2.60 22.84 3.72
C SER A 90 3.02 21.37 3.80
N ILE A 91 4.01 21.05 4.66
CA ILE A 91 4.44 19.66 4.91
C ILE A 91 3.27 18.84 5.45
N HIS A 92 2.55 19.34 6.45
CA HIS A 92 1.41 18.62 7.03
C HIS A 92 0.34 18.33 5.96
N ARG A 93 0.02 19.30 5.10
CA ARG A 93 -0.96 19.11 4.01
C ARG A 93 -0.48 18.06 3.00
N TYR A 94 0.72 18.22 2.46
CA TYR A 94 1.22 17.29 1.44
C TYR A 94 1.48 15.89 1.99
N ALA A 95 1.87 15.76 3.26
CA ALA A 95 2.01 14.47 3.93
C ALA A 95 0.65 13.77 4.09
N ALA A 96 -0.43 14.51 4.37
CA ALA A 96 -1.79 13.97 4.44
C ALA A 96 -2.24 13.42 3.09
N ASP A 97 -2.08 14.21 2.03
CA ASP A 97 -2.43 13.81 0.66
C ASP A 97 -1.62 12.57 0.24
N ALA A 98 -0.31 12.57 0.52
CA ALA A 98 0.55 11.43 0.23
C ALA A 98 0.18 10.18 1.05
N LEU A 99 -0.18 10.33 2.32
CA LEU A 99 -0.59 9.21 3.16
C LEU A 99 -1.81 8.52 2.55
N ILE A 100 -2.84 9.29 2.19
CA ILE A 100 -4.05 8.76 1.57
C ILE A 100 -3.69 8.00 0.28
N LEU A 101 -2.91 8.60 -0.61
CA LEU A 101 -2.53 7.94 -1.88
C LEU A 101 -1.78 6.62 -1.65
N VAL A 102 -0.87 6.59 -0.66
CA VAL A 102 -0.05 5.41 -0.34
C VAL A 102 -0.90 4.33 0.32
N THR A 103 -1.82 4.68 1.22
CA THR A 103 -2.70 3.70 1.88
C THR A 103 -3.69 3.10 0.90
N GLU A 104 -4.34 3.93 0.08
CA GLU A 104 -5.25 3.46 -0.97
C GLU A 104 -4.53 2.48 -1.90
N TRP A 105 -3.34 2.84 -2.40
CA TRP A 105 -2.58 1.95 -3.27
C TRP A 105 -2.13 0.67 -2.56
N ASN A 106 -1.77 0.75 -1.28
CA ASN A 106 -1.41 -0.42 -0.48
C ASN A 106 -2.60 -1.37 -0.31
N GLU A 107 -3.81 -0.85 -0.09
CA GLU A 107 -5.03 -1.63 0.02
C GLU A 107 -5.42 -2.28 -1.31
N PHE A 108 -5.44 -1.52 -2.42
CA PHE A 108 -5.74 -2.06 -3.74
C PHE A 108 -4.79 -3.20 -4.15
N LYS A 109 -3.51 -3.12 -3.78
CA LYS A 109 -2.54 -4.21 -4.00
C LYS A 109 -2.85 -5.45 -3.14
N GLN A 110 -3.33 -5.27 -1.92
CA GLN A 110 -3.54 -6.35 -0.95
C GLN A 110 -4.95 -6.98 -1.02
N LEU A 111 -5.80 -6.57 -1.96
CA LEU A 111 -7.12 -7.17 -2.16
C LEU A 111 -7.00 -8.64 -2.62
N ASP A 112 -6.96 -9.55 -1.65
CA ASP A 112 -7.03 -11.00 -1.87
C ASP A 112 -8.48 -11.40 -2.18
N MET A 113 -8.81 -11.41 -3.46
CA MET A 113 -10.13 -11.76 -3.97
C MET A 113 -10.54 -13.19 -3.63
N GLU A 114 -9.60 -14.11 -3.41
CA GLU A 114 -9.90 -15.48 -2.97
C GLU A 114 -10.35 -15.49 -1.50
N ARG A 115 -9.70 -14.69 -0.64
CA ARG A 115 -10.11 -14.52 0.76
C ARG A 115 -11.46 -13.81 0.89
N ILE A 116 -11.72 -12.77 0.09
CA ILE A 116 -13.02 -12.06 0.09
C ILE A 116 -14.16 -13.00 -0.34
N LYS A 117 -13.96 -13.78 -1.41
CA LYS A 117 -14.94 -14.78 -1.87
C LYS A 117 -15.18 -15.89 -0.83
N SER A 118 -14.14 -16.30 -0.10
CA SER A 118 -14.26 -17.28 0.99
C SER A 118 -15.15 -16.77 2.13
N LEU A 119 -14.96 -15.52 2.56
CA LEU A 119 -15.77 -14.90 3.63
C LEU A 119 -17.24 -14.70 3.22
N MET A 120 -17.51 -14.34 1.97
CA MET A 120 -18.89 -14.17 1.47
C MET A 120 -19.65 -15.49 1.24
N ARG A 121 -18.97 -16.64 1.23
CA ARG A 121 -19.60 -17.95 1.02
C ARG A 121 -20.19 -18.56 2.30
N GLN A 122 -19.86 -18.04 3.47
CA GLN A 122 -20.43 -18.47 4.73
C GLN A 122 -21.44 -17.43 5.21
N PRO A 123 -22.75 -17.58 4.95
CA PRO A 123 -23.73 -16.74 5.60
C PRO A 123 -23.67 -17.02 7.10
N ILE A 124 -23.23 -16.03 7.89
CA ILE A 124 -23.30 -16.08 9.35
C ILE A 124 -24.79 -15.88 9.69
N LEU A 125 -25.53 -16.97 9.70
CA LEU A 125 -26.84 -17.03 10.34
C LEU A 125 -26.57 -17.16 11.84
N ILE A 126 -26.70 -16.04 12.55
CA ILE A 126 -26.88 -16.03 14.01
C ILE A 126 -28.38 -16.21 14.29
#